data_AF-A0A935Q8J8-F1
#
_entry.id   AF-A0A935Q8J8-F1
#
_cell.length_a   1.000
_cell.length_b   1.000
_cell.length_c   1.000
_cell.angle_alpha   90.00
_cell.angle_beta   90.00
_cell.angle_gamma   90.00
#
_symmetry.space_group_name_H-M   'P 1'
#
loop_
_entity.id
_entity.type
_entity.pdbx_description
1 polymer ?
#
loop_
_entity_poly.entity_id
_entity_poly.type
_entity_poly.pdbx_seq_one_letter_code
_entity_poly.pdbx_strand_id
1 'polypeptide(L)'
;MGKEEARRKARFAGSPAEWNALIEALAAARGWSAAGDRIGPAQSEVLPDGLQRAVDAVEARLRACGLDWPGAAAVGADLPAGLLAGHDLEEHLRYLAARGRAVMVADDYPVHAAALAELLPRLRAHFAAEGSLNFAAFRELTGLSRKLGIPLLEHLDAAGLTRRVGDLRTIGPALKKEA
;
A
#
# COMPACT_ATOMS: atom_id res chain seq x y z
N MET A 1 7.43 -19.28 17.28
CA MET A 1 6.91 -20.09 18.41
C MET A 1 5.46 -19.71 18.67
N GLY A 2 4.61 -20.60 19.18
CA GLY A 2 3.25 -20.23 19.58
C GLY A 2 3.23 -19.38 20.86
N LYS A 3 2.27 -18.47 21.05
CA LYS A 3 2.17 -17.63 22.26
C LYS A 3 1.96 -18.47 23.50
N GLU A 4 1.06 -19.45 23.46
CA GLU A 4 0.80 -20.35 24.59
C GLU A 4 1.97 -21.31 24.85
N GLU A 5 2.64 -21.77 23.79
CA GLU A 5 3.86 -22.57 23.90
C GLU A 5 4.97 -21.78 24.62
N ALA A 6 5.14 -20.51 24.25
CA ALA A 6 6.10 -19.61 24.87
C ALA A 6 5.75 -19.30 26.33
N ARG A 7 4.46 -19.09 26.65
CA ARG A 7 3.98 -18.85 28.03
C ARG A 7 4.37 -20.00 28.96
N ARG A 8 4.14 -21.23 28.51
CA ARG A 8 4.48 -22.45 29.25
C ARG A 8 5.98 -22.60 29.45
N LYS A 9 6.77 -22.37 28.39
CA LYS A 9 8.24 -22.42 28.46
C LYS A 9 8.82 -21.35 29.39
N ALA A 10 8.23 -20.15 29.40
CA ALA A 10 8.61 -19.05 30.28
C ALA A 10 8.12 -19.24 31.73
N ARG A 11 7.31 -20.27 32.01
CA ARG A 11 6.67 -20.52 33.31
C ARG A 11 5.98 -19.26 33.86
N PHE A 12 5.34 -18.51 32.97
CA PHE A 12 4.70 -17.25 33.34
C PHE A 12 3.51 -17.51 34.27
N ALA A 13 3.52 -16.88 35.44
CA ALA A 13 2.52 -17.09 36.49
C ALA A 13 1.18 -16.37 36.25
N GLY A 14 1.15 -15.40 35.32
CA GLY A 14 -0.05 -14.64 34.98
C GLY A 14 -0.99 -15.36 34.00
N SER A 15 -2.16 -14.77 33.83
CA SER A 15 -3.19 -15.20 32.89
C SER A 15 -2.73 -15.12 31.43
N PRO A 16 -3.38 -15.83 30.50
CA PRO A 16 -3.14 -15.67 29.07
C PRO A 16 -3.33 -14.23 28.56
N ALA A 17 -4.25 -13.47 29.17
CA ALA A 17 -4.49 -12.07 28.81
C ALA A 17 -3.31 -11.18 29.22
N GLU A 18 -2.79 -11.33 30.45
CA GLU A 18 -1.60 -10.61 30.92
C GLU A 18 -0.36 -10.99 30.11
N TRP A 19 -0.24 -12.27 29.71
CA TRP A 19 0.82 -12.72 28.82
C TRP A 19 0.73 -12.05 27.44
N ASN A 20 -0.46 -11.98 26.84
CA ASN A 20 -0.65 -11.34 25.55
C ASN A 20 -0.32 -9.84 25.61
N ALA A 21 -0.80 -9.14 26.64
CA ALA A 21 -0.50 -7.72 26.85
C ALA A 21 1.02 -7.49 27.04
N LEU A 22 1.69 -8.37 27.78
CA LEU A 22 3.14 -8.31 27.98
C LEU A 22 3.90 -8.53 26.66
N ILE A 23 3.50 -9.52 25.86
CA ILE A 23 4.10 -9.80 24.55
C ILE A 23 3.92 -8.62 23.59
N GLU A 24 2.74 -8.00 23.57
CA GLU A 24 2.47 -6.82 22.74
C GLU A 24 3.32 -5.63 23.17
N ALA A 25 3.44 -5.37 24.47
CA ALA A 25 4.28 -4.30 25.01
C ALA A 25 5.78 -4.53 24.73
N LEU A 26 6.25 -5.78 24.82
CA LEU A 26 7.65 -6.12 24.57
C LEU A 26 8.00 -6.13 23.07
N ALA A 27 7.09 -6.53 22.19
CA ALA A 27 7.27 -6.48 20.74
C ALA A 27 7.54 -5.05 20.24
N ALA A 28 6.87 -4.06 20.84
CA ALA A 28 7.09 -2.65 20.52
C ALA A 28 8.45 -2.13 21.02
N ALA A 29 8.97 -2.67 22.13
CA ALA A 29 10.16 -2.14 22.82
C ALA A 29 11.48 -2.85 22.44
N ARG A 30 11.41 -4.09 21.95
CA ARG A 30 12.57 -4.91 21.59
C ARG A 30 12.20 -5.69 20.35
N GLY A 31 13.06 -5.68 19.32
CA GLY A 31 12.85 -6.25 17.97
C GLY A 31 12.32 -7.69 17.91
N TRP A 32 11.06 -7.86 18.29
CA TRP A 32 10.25 -9.07 18.36
C TRP A 32 8.93 -8.74 17.68
N SER A 33 8.36 -9.69 16.95
CA SER A 33 7.04 -9.54 16.35
C SER A 33 6.06 -10.53 16.97
N ALA A 34 4.83 -10.06 17.17
CA ALA A 34 3.70 -10.86 17.61
C ALA A 34 2.57 -10.69 16.60
N ALA A 35 2.23 -11.76 15.86
CA ALA A 35 1.16 -11.76 14.88
C ALA A 35 0.28 -13.00 15.09
N GLY A 36 -1.02 -12.79 15.34
CA GLY A 36 -1.95 -13.86 15.72
C GLY A 36 -1.48 -14.61 16.97
N ASP A 37 -1.40 -15.95 16.88
CA ASP A 37 -0.89 -16.83 17.95
C ASP A 37 0.63 -17.09 17.87
N ARG A 38 1.37 -16.35 17.04
CA ARG A 38 2.81 -16.57 16.87
C ARG A 38 3.63 -15.41 17.43
N ILE A 39 4.74 -15.76 18.06
CA ILE A 39 5.81 -14.86 18.46
C ILE A 39 7.13 -15.31 17.84
N GLY A 40 7.97 -14.33 17.50
CA GLY A 40 9.30 -14.57 16.99
C GLY A 40 10.16 -13.31 17.10
N PRO A 41 11.45 -13.39 16.71
CA PRO A 41 12.20 -12.19 16.44
C PRO A 41 11.41 -11.32 15.45
N ALA A 42 11.49 -10.00 15.59
CA ALA A 42 11.06 -9.10 14.53
C ALA A 42 12.06 -9.38 13.43
N GLN A 43 11.71 -10.31 12.55
CA GLN A 43 12.39 -10.44 11.30
C GLN A 43 12.11 -9.10 10.62
N SER A 44 13.07 -8.18 10.72
CA SER A 44 13.47 -7.52 9.51
C SER A 44 13.83 -8.67 8.59
N GLU A 45 12.88 -9.10 7.77
CA GLU A 45 13.13 -10.05 6.69
C GLU A 45 14.12 -9.34 5.78
N VAL A 46 15.40 -9.42 6.12
CA VAL A 46 16.46 -8.98 5.24
C VAL A 46 16.39 -9.95 4.07
N LEU A 47 15.83 -9.46 2.97
CA LEU A 47 15.74 -10.22 1.75
C LEU A 47 17.16 -10.56 1.28
N PRO A 48 17.39 -11.74 0.69
CA PRO A 48 18.65 -12.01 -0.01
C PRO A 48 18.96 -10.89 -1.01
N ASP A 49 20.22 -10.51 -1.15
CA ASP A 49 20.63 -9.35 -1.98
C ASP A 49 20.07 -9.36 -3.41
N GLY A 50 19.89 -10.54 -4.01
CA GLY A 50 19.24 -10.68 -5.31
C GLY A 50 17.78 -10.22 -5.29
N LEU A 51 17.00 -10.70 -4.31
CA LEU A 51 15.59 -10.38 -4.15
C LEU A 51 15.39 -8.93 -3.67
N GLN A 52 16.28 -8.42 -2.80
CA GLN A 52 16.24 -7.01 -2.39
C GLN A 52 16.44 -6.08 -3.60
N ARG A 53 17.45 -6.35 -4.45
CA ARG A 53 17.67 -5.59 -5.69
C ARG A 53 16.49 -5.68 -6.64
N ALA A 54 15.84 -6.84 -6.73
CA ALA A 54 14.64 -7.02 -7.54
C ALA A 54 13.49 -6.12 -7.05
N VAL A 55 13.20 -6.15 -5.75
CA VAL A 55 12.19 -5.30 -5.11
C VAL A 55 12.47 -3.82 -5.34
N ASP A 56 13.71 -3.38 -5.12
CA ASP A 56 14.08 -1.97 -5.29
C ASP A 56 13.93 -1.50 -6.75
N ALA A 57 14.28 -2.35 -7.70
CA ALA A 57 14.13 -2.04 -9.13
C ALA A 57 12.66 -2.02 -9.58
N VAL A 58 11.84 -2.98 -9.11
CA VAL A 58 10.39 -2.99 -9.38
C VAL A 58 9.73 -1.75 -8.80
N GLU A 59 10.08 -1.35 -7.59
CA GLU A 59 9.54 -0.15 -6.98
C GLU A 59 9.97 1.13 -7.69
N ALA A 60 11.24 1.25 -8.06
CA ALA A 60 11.72 2.38 -8.84
C ALA A 60 10.95 2.48 -10.17
N ARG A 61 10.69 1.34 -10.82
CA ARG A 61 9.89 1.30 -12.06
C ARG A 61 8.44 1.70 -11.81
N LEU A 62 7.81 1.22 -10.74
CA LEU A 62 6.45 1.58 -10.35
C LEU A 62 6.35 3.08 -10.03
N ARG A 63 7.35 3.64 -9.33
CA ARG A 63 7.43 5.08 -9.04
C ARG A 63 7.54 5.90 -10.32
N ALA A 64 8.33 5.43 -11.30
CA ALA A 64 8.47 6.09 -12.59
C ALA A 64 7.18 6.06 -13.44
N CYS A 65 6.31 5.06 -13.27
CA CYS A 65 4.98 5.04 -13.90
C CYS A 65 4.03 6.12 -13.33
N GLY A 66 4.26 6.57 -12.09
CA GLY A 66 3.34 7.47 -11.40
C GLY A 66 1.94 6.87 -11.28
N LEU A 67 0.93 7.57 -11.80
CA LEU A 67 -0.44 7.10 -11.87
C LEU A 67 -0.77 6.38 -13.19
N ASP A 68 0.05 6.52 -14.23
CA ASP A 68 -0.24 6.01 -15.58
C ASP A 68 0.39 4.63 -15.77
N TRP A 69 -0.19 3.63 -15.12
CA TRP A 69 0.29 2.24 -15.16
C TRP A 69 0.06 1.60 -16.54
N PRO A 70 1.12 1.18 -17.26
CA PRO A 70 0.97 0.64 -18.61
C PRO A 70 0.56 -0.84 -18.64
N GLY A 71 0.40 -1.48 -17.47
CA GLY A 71 0.12 -2.92 -17.35
C GLY A 71 1.36 -3.75 -17.01
N ALA A 72 1.14 -4.88 -16.35
CA ALA A 72 2.21 -5.77 -15.88
C ALA A 72 3.07 -6.31 -17.03
N ALA A 73 2.48 -6.64 -18.18
CA ALA A 73 3.23 -7.13 -19.34
C ALA A 73 4.22 -6.08 -19.89
N ALA A 74 3.80 -4.83 -20.01
CA ALA A 74 4.67 -3.75 -20.49
C ALA A 74 5.80 -3.46 -19.49
N VAL A 75 5.47 -3.41 -18.19
CA VAL A 75 6.48 -3.20 -17.14
C VAL A 75 7.46 -4.37 -17.06
N GLY A 76 6.97 -5.61 -17.12
CA GLY A 76 7.81 -6.80 -17.11
C GLY A 76 8.78 -6.86 -18.30
N ALA A 77 8.34 -6.42 -19.48
CA ALA A 77 9.18 -6.36 -20.68
C ALA A 77 10.32 -5.33 -20.59
N ASP A 78 10.11 -4.23 -19.84
CA ASP A 78 11.12 -3.19 -19.63
C ASP A 78 12.17 -3.57 -18.57
N LEU A 79 11.91 -4.60 -17.77
CA LEU A 79 12.82 -5.04 -16.72
C LEU A 79 13.91 -5.96 -17.29
N PRO A 80 15.18 -5.83 -16.82
CA PRO A 80 16.25 -6.74 -17.19
C PRO A 80 15.90 -8.22 -16.94
N ALA A 81 16.29 -9.09 -17.89
CA ALA A 81 16.08 -10.52 -17.74
C ALA A 81 16.75 -11.07 -16.47
N GLY A 82 16.03 -11.92 -15.73
CA GLY A 82 16.50 -12.51 -14.48
C GLY A 82 16.49 -11.58 -13.27
N LEU A 83 16.12 -10.30 -13.43
CA LEU A 83 16.06 -9.34 -12.32
C LEU A 83 15.11 -9.78 -11.21
N LEU A 84 13.99 -10.41 -11.55
CA LEU A 84 12.94 -10.81 -10.62
C LEU A 84 13.33 -12.01 -9.72
N ALA A 85 14.58 -12.48 -9.78
CA ALA A 85 15.13 -13.49 -8.88
C ALA A 85 14.30 -14.79 -8.77
N GLY A 86 13.63 -15.19 -9.85
CA GLY A 86 12.80 -16.41 -9.91
C GLY A 86 11.35 -16.24 -9.44
N HIS A 87 10.93 -15.01 -9.14
CA HIS A 87 9.56 -14.65 -8.76
C HIS A 87 8.86 -13.85 -9.89
N ASP A 88 7.54 -13.77 -9.83
CA ASP A 88 6.74 -12.97 -10.77
C ASP A 88 6.65 -11.49 -10.34
N LEU A 89 6.32 -10.60 -11.28
CA LEU A 89 6.20 -9.16 -11.02
C LEU A 89 5.11 -8.88 -9.97
N GLU A 90 4.01 -9.61 -10.03
CA GLU A 90 2.86 -9.51 -9.13
C GLU A 90 3.23 -9.87 -7.68
N GLU A 91 4.20 -10.76 -7.46
CA GLU A 91 4.70 -11.08 -6.12
C GLU A 91 5.44 -9.89 -5.51
N HIS A 92 6.29 -9.23 -6.29
CA HIS A 92 7.01 -8.03 -5.86
C HIS A 92 6.05 -6.87 -5.58
N LEU A 93 5.05 -6.68 -6.43
CA LEU A 93 4.03 -5.64 -6.23
C LEU A 93 3.19 -5.89 -4.97
N ARG A 94 2.77 -7.15 -4.73
CA ARG A 94 2.07 -7.53 -3.48
C ARG A 94 2.97 -7.35 -2.26
N TYR A 95 4.25 -7.69 -2.37
CA TYR A 95 5.23 -7.46 -1.30
C TYR A 95 5.37 -5.97 -0.94
N LEU A 96 5.43 -5.09 -1.95
CA LEU A 96 5.46 -3.64 -1.76
C LEU A 96 4.16 -3.10 -1.16
N ALA A 97 3.01 -3.60 -1.63
CA ALA A 97 1.70 -3.21 -1.12
C ALA A 97 1.51 -3.62 0.35
N ALA A 98 1.92 -4.82 0.74
CA ALA A 98 1.90 -5.29 2.12
C ALA A 98 2.75 -4.43 3.08
N ARG A 99 3.70 -3.66 2.53
CA ARG A 99 4.57 -2.73 3.27
C ARG A 99 4.18 -1.26 3.09
N GLY A 100 3.05 -0.98 2.46
CA GLY A 100 2.55 0.38 2.22
C GLY A 100 3.37 1.20 1.22
N ARG A 101 4.26 0.58 0.45
CA ARG A 101 5.07 1.25 -0.59
C ARG A 101 4.34 1.33 -1.93
N ALA A 102 3.38 0.44 -2.15
CA ALA A 102 2.44 0.46 -3.27
C ALA A 102 0.99 0.41 -2.77
N VAL A 103 0.06 0.82 -3.62
CA VAL A 103 -1.37 0.73 -3.39
C VAL A 103 -2.00 0.00 -4.57
N MET A 104 -2.78 -1.04 -4.30
CA MET A 104 -3.57 -1.71 -5.34
C MET A 104 -4.87 -0.93 -5.52
N VAL A 105 -4.94 -0.12 -6.58
CA VAL A 105 -6.14 0.66 -6.93
C VAL A 105 -7.25 -0.28 -7.39
N ALA A 106 -6.88 -1.25 -8.22
CA ALA A 106 -7.65 -2.43 -8.61
C ALA A 106 -6.70 -3.63 -8.74
N ASP A 107 -7.22 -4.83 -9.01
CA ASP A 107 -6.45 -6.07 -9.07
C ASP A 107 -5.26 -6.00 -10.05
N ASP A 108 -5.40 -5.30 -11.17
CA ASP A 108 -4.38 -5.14 -12.22
C ASP A 108 -3.78 -3.72 -12.31
N TYR A 109 -4.07 -2.87 -11.31
CA TYR A 109 -3.66 -1.47 -11.28
C TYR A 109 -2.93 -1.09 -9.98
N PRO A 110 -1.65 -1.47 -9.84
CA PRO A 110 -0.79 -0.98 -8.79
C PRO A 110 -0.37 0.48 -9.06
N VAL A 111 -0.27 1.28 -8.01
CA VAL A 111 0.35 2.62 -8.04
C VAL A 111 1.35 2.74 -6.89
N HIS A 112 2.41 3.52 -7.10
CA HIS A 112 3.33 3.82 -6.02
C HIS A 112 2.64 4.71 -4.96
N ALA A 113 2.82 4.43 -3.68
CA ALA A 113 2.15 5.16 -2.60
C ALA A 113 2.45 6.67 -2.64
N ALA A 114 3.70 7.06 -2.93
CA ALA A 114 4.07 8.46 -3.12
C ALA A 114 3.33 9.15 -4.27
N ALA A 115 3.12 8.47 -5.41
CA ALA A 115 2.41 9.06 -6.55
C ALA A 115 0.94 9.33 -6.21
N LEU A 116 0.31 8.44 -5.44
CA LEU A 116 -1.03 8.68 -4.92
C LEU A 116 -1.06 9.82 -3.89
N ALA A 117 -0.06 9.88 -2.99
CA ALA A 117 0.05 10.96 -2.01
C ALA A 117 0.22 12.34 -2.67
N GLU A 118 0.99 12.43 -3.75
CA GLU A 118 1.18 13.65 -4.55
C GLU A 118 -0.11 14.13 -5.25
N LEU A 119 -1.08 13.24 -5.50
CA LEU A 119 -2.39 13.59 -6.05
C LEU A 119 -3.28 14.32 -5.03
N LEU A 120 -3.18 13.98 -3.74
CA LEU A 120 -4.13 14.45 -2.72
C LEU A 120 -4.17 15.98 -2.55
N PRO A 121 -3.02 16.71 -2.49
CA PRO A 121 -3.03 18.17 -2.43
C PRO A 121 -3.70 18.82 -3.65
N ARG A 122 -3.53 18.23 -4.84
CA ARG A 122 -4.12 18.74 -6.08
C ARG A 122 -5.63 18.58 -6.08
N LEU A 123 -6.13 17.45 -5.57
CA LEU A 123 -7.56 17.23 -5.36
C LEU A 123 -8.14 18.21 -4.32
N ARG A 124 -7.44 18.45 -3.20
CA ARG A 124 -7.85 19.45 -2.20
C ARG A 124 -7.98 20.84 -2.84
N ALA A 125 -6.98 21.27 -3.60
CA ALA A 125 -7.00 22.55 -4.30
C ALA A 125 -8.18 22.63 -5.30
N HIS A 126 -8.40 21.58 -6.08
CA HIS A 126 -9.54 21.50 -7.00
C HIS A 126 -10.88 21.66 -6.28
N PHE A 127 -11.11 20.91 -5.20
CA PHE A 127 -12.37 21.01 -4.45
C PHE A 127 -12.55 22.35 -3.73
N ALA A 128 -11.46 23.01 -3.33
CA ALA A 128 -11.54 24.35 -2.76
C ALA A 128 -11.96 25.40 -3.79
N ALA A 129 -11.55 25.24 -5.05
CA ALA A 129 -11.89 26.16 -6.14
C ALA A 129 -13.28 25.88 -6.74
N GLU A 130 -13.57 24.62 -7.08
CA GLU A 130 -14.71 24.24 -7.91
C GLU A 130 -15.83 23.53 -7.13
N GLY A 131 -15.58 23.09 -5.89
CA GLY A 131 -16.54 22.39 -5.02
C GLY A 131 -16.90 20.96 -5.45
N SER A 132 -16.79 20.64 -6.73
CA SER A 132 -17.09 19.32 -7.29
C SER A 132 -16.14 18.93 -8.42
N LEU A 133 -16.12 17.63 -8.74
CA LEU A 133 -15.19 17.03 -9.71
C LEU A 133 -15.93 16.00 -10.57
N ASN A 134 -16.02 16.24 -11.86
CA ASN A 134 -16.44 15.24 -12.85
C ASN A 134 -15.21 14.51 -13.44
N PHE A 135 -15.44 13.49 -14.27
CA PHE A 135 -14.33 12.77 -14.89
C PHE A 135 -13.50 13.64 -15.85
N ALA A 136 -14.10 14.60 -16.55
CA ALA A 136 -13.37 15.47 -17.49
C ALA A 136 -12.32 16.32 -16.77
N ALA A 137 -12.71 16.96 -15.66
CA ALA A 137 -11.81 17.71 -14.80
C ALA A 137 -10.78 16.79 -14.13
N PHE A 138 -11.16 15.58 -13.72
CA PHE A 138 -10.20 14.62 -13.16
C PHE A 138 -9.14 14.19 -14.18
N ARG A 139 -9.54 13.99 -15.44
CA ARG A 139 -8.61 13.72 -16.55
C ARG A 139 -7.69 14.91 -16.82
N GLU A 140 -8.19 16.14 -16.76
CA GLU A 140 -7.34 17.34 -16.91
C GLU A 140 -6.34 17.46 -15.76
N LEU A 141 -6.76 17.11 -14.55
CA LEU A 141 -5.89 17.10 -13.38
C LEU A 141 -4.84 15.99 -13.46
N THR A 142 -5.19 14.78 -13.90
CA THR A 142 -4.28 13.62 -13.79
C THR A 142 -3.61 13.22 -15.10
N GLY A 143 -4.15 13.60 -16.25
CA GLY A 143 -3.77 13.09 -17.57
C GLY A 143 -4.30 11.69 -17.88
N LEU A 144 -5.02 11.04 -16.96
CA LEU A 144 -5.37 9.62 -17.09
C LEU A 144 -6.51 9.37 -18.07
N SER A 145 -6.40 8.25 -18.80
CA SER A 145 -7.51 7.70 -19.57
C SER A 145 -8.65 7.21 -18.65
N ARG A 146 -9.86 6.98 -19.20
CA ARG A 146 -10.97 6.39 -18.43
C ARG A 146 -10.63 5.02 -17.84
N LYS A 147 -9.82 4.23 -18.55
CA LYS A 147 -9.42 2.89 -18.14
C LYS A 147 -8.73 2.89 -16.77
N LEU A 148 -7.90 3.89 -16.49
CA LEU A 148 -7.20 4.03 -15.20
C LEU A 148 -7.90 5.03 -14.27
N GLY A 149 -8.41 6.12 -14.82
CA GLY A 149 -8.98 7.20 -14.02
C GLY A 149 -10.29 6.82 -13.33
N ILE A 150 -11.15 5.98 -13.94
CA ILE A 150 -12.39 5.54 -13.28
C ILE A 150 -12.08 4.62 -12.08
N PRO A 151 -11.27 3.55 -12.21
CA PRO A 151 -10.85 2.76 -11.05
C PRO A 151 -10.16 3.57 -9.96
N LEU A 152 -9.31 4.54 -10.32
CA LEU A 152 -8.68 5.42 -9.34
C LEU A 152 -9.70 6.24 -8.57
N LEU A 153 -10.69 6.81 -9.25
CA LEU A 153 -11.78 7.53 -8.60
C LEU A 153 -12.63 6.63 -7.69
N GLU A 154 -12.89 5.40 -8.09
CA GLU A 154 -13.60 4.41 -7.26
C GLU A 154 -12.79 4.05 -6.00
N HIS A 155 -11.47 3.89 -6.14
CA HIS A 155 -10.57 3.69 -5.01
C HIS A 155 -10.58 4.90 -4.05
N LEU A 156 -10.51 6.12 -4.58
CA LEU A 156 -10.60 7.34 -3.77
C LEU A 156 -11.95 7.46 -3.05
N ASP A 157 -13.04 7.03 -3.69
CA ASP A 157 -14.38 6.98 -3.08
C ASP A 157 -14.42 5.96 -1.92
N ALA A 158 -13.89 4.75 -2.16
CA ALA A 158 -13.83 3.68 -1.16
C ALA A 158 -12.95 4.05 0.05
N ALA A 159 -11.86 4.77 -0.18
CA ALA A 159 -11.00 5.33 0.85
C ALA A 159 -11.63 6.53 1.60
N GLY A 160 -12.80 7.00 1.17
CA GLY A 160 -13.47 8.18 1.74
C GLY A 160 -12.75 9.50 1.47
N LEU A 161 -11.84 9.52 0.50
CA LEU A 161 -11.14 10.72 0.02
C LEU A 161 -12.03 11.56 -0.90
N THR A 162 -12.89 10.90 -1.67
CA THR A 162 -13.96 11.52 -2.45
C THR A 162 -15.31 10.89 -2.11
N ARG A 163 -16.39 11.54 -2.53
CA ARG A 163 -17.75 10.98 -2.44
C ARG A 163 -18.46 11.20 -3.75
N ARG A 164 -18.91 10.12 -4.38
CA ARG A 164 -19.75 10.18 -5.57
C ARG A 164 -21.17 10.65 -5.27
N VAL A 165 -21.64 11.63 -6.04
CA VAL A 165 -23.00 12.19 -6.03
C VAL A 165 -23.45 12.33 -7.49
N GLY A 166 -24.20 11.32 -7.98
CA GLY A 166 -24.53 11.21 -9.41
C GLY A 166 -23.26 11.02 -10.26
N ASP A 167 -23.05 11.93 -11.21
CA ASP A 167 -21.88 11.94 -12.11
C ASP A 167 -20.72 12.81 -11.59
N LEU A 168 -20.92 13.46 -10.44
CA LEU A 168 -19.92 14.30 -9.80
C LEU A 168 -19.34 13.61 -8.58
N ARG A 169 -18.19 14.11 -8.13
CA ARG A 169 -17.62 13.83 -6.83
C ARG A 169 -17.51 15.11 -6.02
N THR A 170 -17.69 14.98 -4.73
CA THR A 170 -17.40 16.02 -3.74
C THR A 170 -16.27 15.56 -2.84
N ILE A 171 -15.68 16.49 -2.10
CA ILE A 171 -14.61 16.20 -1.16
C ILE A 171 -15.08 15.23 -0.05
N GLY A 172 -14.36 14.13 0.11
CA GLY A 172 -14.64 13.11 1.13
C GLY A 172 -14.12 13.49 2.52
N PRO A 173 -14.66 12.90 3.59
CA PRO A 173 -14.27 13.22 4.97
C PRO A 173 -12.80 12.91 5.28
N ALA A 174 -12.19 11.89 4.65
CA ALA A 174 -10.78 11.57 4.87
C ALA A 174 -9.88 12.67 4.31
N LEU A 175 -10.19 13.17 3.11
CA LEU A 175 -9.38 14.20 2.44
C LEU A 175 -9.45 15.56 3.16
N LYS A 176 -10.54 15.84 3.88
CA LYS A 176 -10.68 17.04 4.74
C LYS A 176 -9.82 17.01 5.99
N LYS A 177 -9.58 15.81 6.57
CA LYS A 177 -8.86 15.66 7.84
C LYS A 177 -7.34 15.80 7.69
N GLU A 178 -6.83 15.58 6.49
CA GLU A 178 -5.41 15.67 6.16
C GLU A 178 -4.95 17.09 5.76
N ALA A 179 -5.72 18.12 6.13
CA ALA A 179 -5.45 19.52 5.83
C ALA A 179 -4.85 20.27 7.02
#